data_AF-A0A7V4MFI1-F1
#
_entry.id   AF-A0A7V4MFI1-F1
#
_cell.length_a   1.000
_cell.length_b   1.000
_cell.length_c   1.000
_cell.angle_alpha   90.00
_cell.angle_beta   90.00
_cell.angle_gamma   90.00
#
_symmetry.space_group_name_H-M   'P 1'
#
loop_
_entity.id
_entity.type
_entity.pdbx_description
1 polymer ?
#
loop_
_entity_poly.entity_id
_entity_poly.type
_entity_poly.pdbx_seq_one_letter_code
_entity_poly.pdbx_strand_id
1 'polypeptide(L)'
;MSARKSSAGFAPKVLVQARQTALTLSEEAVLIHRGGIEFRSPTPLHPWTEMTVSLRAPDNGTVNCTGVIVACSGNRHSGYHVSMVFTSLSRSAQARLAALAQSPLA
;
A
#
# COMPACT_ATOMS: atom_id res chain seq x y z
N MET A 1 -21.97 13.64 33.69
CA MET A 1 -21.68 12.53 32.75
C MET A 1 -21.55 13.13 31.34
N SER A 2 -20.35 13.53 30.92
CA SER A 2 -20.11 14.07 29.56
C SER A 2 -19.36 13.04 28.74
N ALA A 3 -20.04 12.41 27.78
CA ALA A 3 -19.41 11.56 26.78
C ALA A 3 -18.85 12.45 25.65
N ARG A 4 -17.52 12.58 25.56
CA ARG A 4 -16.88 13.13 24.36
C ARG A 4 -16.68 11.99 23.37
N LYS A 5 -17.47 12.02 22.30
CA LYS A 5 -17.24 11.28 21.06
C LYS A 5 -16.15 12.03 20.29
N SER A 6 -14.96 11.47 20.16
CA SER A 6 -13.98 11.91 19.17
C SER A 6 -13.76 10.80 18.15
N SER A 7 -14.06 11.13 16.91
CA SER A 7 -13.91 10.37 15.68
C SER A 7 -12.56 9.65 15.59
N ALA A 8 -12.60 8.32 15.63
CA ALA A 8 -11.49 7.51 15.12
C ALA A 8 -11.47 7.72 13.60
N GLY A 9 -10.64 8.64 13.13
CA GLY A 9 -10.24 8.69 11.72
C GLY A 9 -9.54 7.39 11.40
N PHE A 10 -10.19 6.53 10.61
CA PHE A 10 -9.61 5.29 10.15
C PHE A 10 -8.65 5.62 9.00
N ALA A 11 -7.40 5.94 9.35
CA ALA A 11 -6.33 6.00 8.37
C ALA A 11 -6.11 4.58 7.81
N PRO A 12 -6.24 4.34 6.50
CA PRO A 12 -5.92 3.07 5.88
C PRO A 12 -4.44 2.74 6.14
N LYS A 13 -4.21 1.59 6.77
CA LYS A 13 -2.87 1.07 7.03
C LYS A 13 -2.52 0.08 5.93
N VAL A 14 -1.58 0.46 5.08
CA VAL A 14 -1.03 -0.45 4.05
C VAL A 14 0.05 -1.31 4.69
N LEU A 15 -0.11 -2.63 4.65
CA LEU A 15 0.88 -3.59 5.12
C LEU A 15 1.57 -4.26 3.92
N VAL A 16 2.77 -3.81 3.57
CA VAL A 16 3.57 -4.46 2.53
C VAL A 16 4.23 -5.71 3.14
N GLN A 17 4.00 -6.92 2.60
CA GLN A 17 4.62 -8.17 3.07
C GLN A 17 5.55 -8.75 1.99
N ALA A 18 6.80 -8.29 1.96
CA ALA A 18 7.86 -9.07 1.30
C ALA A 18 8.14 -10.33 2.15
N ARG A 19 8.71 -11.39 1.56
CA ARG A 19 9.01 -12.66 2.26
C ARG A 19 9.74 -12.52 3.62
N GLN A 20 10.31 -11.35 3.95
CA GLN A 20 10.86 -11.02 5.27
C GLN A 20 10.63 -9.57 5.74
N THR A 21 9.64 -8.82 5.23
CA THR A 21 9.48 -7.41 5.64
C THR A 21 8.02 -6.97 5.61
N ALA A 22 7.51 -6.57 6.77
CA ALA A 22 6.18 -5.99 6.97
C ALA A 22 6.31 -4.47 7.12
N LEU A 23 5.97 -3.69 6.10
CA LEU A 23 5.96 -2.22 6.21
C LEU A 23 4.53 -1.75 6.44
N THR A 24 4.29 -1.10 7.58
CA THR A 24 3.05 -0.35 7.80
C THR A 24 3.29 1.07 7.29
N LEU A 25 2.66 1.43 6.17
CA LEU A 25 2.85 2.72 5.55
C LEU A 25 1.67 3.64 5.84
N SER A 26 2.00 4.91 6.08
CA SER A 26 1.01 5.99 6.15
C SER A 26 0.37 6.18 4.77
N GLU A 27 -0.88 6.59 4.76
CA GLU A 27 -1.68 6.83 3.57
C GLU A 27 -1.01 7.85 2.62
N GLU A 28 -0.37 8.89 3.17
CA GLU A 28 0.39 9.91 2.41
C GLU A 28 1.62 9.35 1.68
N ALA A 29 2.08 8.17 2.08
CA ALA A 29 3.28 7.53 1.54
C ALA A 29 2.95 6.45 0.50
N VAL A 30 1.68 6.35 0.06
CA VAL A 30 1.21 5.32 -0.86
C VAL A 30 0.34 5.91 -1.97
N LEU A 31 0.65 5.57 -3.22
CA LEU A 31 -0.20 5.86 -4.38
C LEU A 31 -0.65 4.55 -5.03
N ILE A 32 -1.95 4.36 -5.18
CA ILE A 32 -2.52 3.15 -5.80
C ILE A 32 -2.97 3.46 -7.22
N HIS A 33 -2.51 2.66 -8.17
CA HIS A 33 -2.92 2.71 -9.57
C HIS A 33 -3.68 1.44 -9.97
N ARG A 34 -4.36 1.46 -11.11
CA ARG A 34 -5.21 0.34 -11.60
C ARG A 34 -4.46 -1.02 -11.71
N GLY A 35 -3.14 -1.00 -11.84
CA GLY A 35 -2.30 -2.20 -11.96
C GLY A 35 -1.00 -2.14 -11.17
N GLY A 36 -0.87 -1.21 -10.22
CA GLY A 36 0.36 -1.05 -9.47
C GLY A 36 0.20 -0.19 -8.24
N ILE A 37 1.30 -0.04 -7.52
CA ILE A 37 1.37 0.74 -6.31
C ILE A 37 2.75 1.38 -6.22
N GLU A 38 2.76 2.62 -5.77
CA GLU A 38 3.98 3.33 -5.42
C GLU A 38 3.97 3.59 -3.93
N PHE A 39 5.12 3.42 -3.29
CA PHE A 39 5.23 3.64 -1.86
C PHE A 39 6.64 4.00 -1.41
N ARG A 40 6.75 4.58 -0.21
CA ARG A 40 8.05 4.85 0.42
C ARG A 40 8.50 3.68 1.30
N SER A 41 9.76 3.29 1.15
CA SER A 41 10.44 2.28 1.96
C SER A 41 11.66 2.88 2.67
N PRO A 42 11.92 2.53 3.95
CA PRO A 42 13.14 2.93 4.65
C PRO A 42 14.39 2.19 4.15
N THR A 43 14.20 1.02 3.52
CA THR A 43 15.26 0.18 2.97
C THR A 43 15.14 0.09 1.45
N PRO A 44 16.26 -0.02 0.72
CA PRO A 44 16.20 -0.22 -0.72
C PRO A 44 15.55 -1.57 -1.02
N LEU A 45 14.75 -1.61 -2.08
CA LEU A 45 14.21 -2.85 -2.62
C LEU A 45 14.71 -3.02 -4.06
N HIS A 46 15.12 -4.23 -4.42
CA HIS A 46 15.73 -4.47 -5.72
C HIS A 46 14.66 -4.52 -6.83
N PRO A 47 14.85 -3.83 -7.96
CA PRO A 47 14.04 -4.04 -9.15
C PRO A 47 14.03 -5.53 -9.55
N TRP A 48 12.93 -5.97 -10.16
CA TRP A 48 12.66 -7.35 -10.55
C TRP A 48 12.48 -8.32 -9.39
N THR A 49 12.33 -7.81 -8.17
CA THR A 49 11.96 -8.62 -7.00
C THR A 49 10.44 -8.79 -6.98
N GLU A 50 9.99 -10.05 -6.90
CA GLU A 50 8.59 -10.36 -6.62
C GLU A 50 8.27 -10.13 -5.15
N MET A 51 7.15 -9.49 -4.87
CA MET A 51 6.68 -9.21 -3.52
C MET A 51 5.15 -9.20 -3.43
N THR A 52 4.62 -9.44 -2.23
CA THR A 52 3.19 -9.37 -1.96
C THR A 52 2.89 -8.17 -1.06
N VAL A 53 1.82 -7.45 -1.34
CA VAL A 53 1.36 -6.32 -0.55
C VAL A 53 -0.05 -6.57 -0.07
N SER A 54 -0.27 -6.44 1.24
CA SER A 54 -1.57 -6.51 1.88
C SER A 54 -2.11 -5.10 2.10
N LEU A 55 -3.09 -4.70 1.31
CA LEU A 55 -3.78 -3.43 1.44
C LEU A 55 -5.00 -3.61 2.33
N ARG A 56 -5.16 -2.74 3.33
CA ARG A 56 -6.36 -2.69 4.16
C ARG A 56 -7.22 -1.50 3.76
N ALA A 57 -8.46 -1.77 3.41
CA ALA A 57 -9.49 -0.79 3.12
C ALA A 57 -10.16 -0.26 4.40
N PRO A 58 -10.79 0.93 4.34
CA PRO A 58 -11.47 1.55 5.48
C PRO A 58 -12.58 0.69 6.10
N ASP A 59 -13.19 -0.19 5.31
CA ASP A 59 -14.22 -1.14 5.75
C ASP A 59 -13.63 -2.39 6.43
N ASN A 60 -12.35 -2.35 6.82
CA ASN A 60 -11.54 -3.49 7.29
C ASN A 60 -11.33 -4.62 6.27
N GLY A 61 -11.74 -4.43 5.00
CA GLY A 61 -11.43 -5.36 3.93
C GLY A 61 -9.92 -5.43 3.68
N THR A 62 -9.35 -6.63 3.59
CA THR A 62 -7.95 -6.81 3.18
C THR A 62 -7.87 -7.34 1.74
N VAL A 63 -6.91 -6.84 0.97
CA VAL A 63 -6.59 -7.28 -0.39
C VAL A 63 -5.10 -7.59 -0.46
N ASN A 64 -4.77 -8.83 -0.80
CA ASN A 64 -3.39 -9.23 -1.06
C ASN A 64 -3.12 -9.13 -2.55
N CYS A 65 -2.08 -8.40 -2.92
CA CYS A 65 -1.67 -8.19 -4.31
C CYS A 65 -0.22 -8.62 -4.46
N THR A 66 0.05 -9.56 -5.36
CA THR A 66 1.43 -9.93 -5.72
C THR A 66 1.85 -9.12 -6.94
N GLY A 67 3.10 -8.67 -6.93
CA GLY A 67 3.67 -7.83 -7.97
C GLY A 67 5.18 -7.90 -8.02
N VAL A 68 5.73 -7.19 -9.00
CA VAL A 68 7.17 -7.08 -9.24
C VAL A 68 7.57 -5.62 -9.14
N ILE A 69 8.65 -5.36 -8.40
CA ILE A 69 9.24 -4.03 -8.30
C ILE A 69 9.82 -3.66 -9.66
N VAL A 70 9.34 -2.58 -10.26
CA VAL A 70 9.84 -2.09 -11.55
C VAL A 70 10.82 -0.92 -11.40
N ALA A 71 10.76 -0.21 -10.27
CA ALA A 71 11.70 0.85 -9.95
C ALA A 71 11.89 1.01 -8.44
N CYS A 72 13.10 1.36 -8.03
CA CYS A 72 13.42 1.81 -6.68
C CYS A 72 14.47 2.92 -6.77
N SER A 73 14.13 4.11 -6.29
CA SER A 73 14.98 5.31 -6.37
C SER A 73 15.00 6.04 -5.04
N GLY A 74 16.03 6.83 -4.76
CA GLY A 74 16.17 7.54 -3.49
C GLY A 74 17.42 7.12 -2.73
N ASN A 75 17.48 7.45 -1.44
CA ASN A 75 18.65 7.21 -0.61
C ASN A 75 18.26 7.05 0.87
N ARG A 76 19.23 6.64 1.69
CA ARG A 76 19.04 6.40 3.12
C ARG A 76 18.61 7.63 3.94
N HIS A 77 18.80 8.85 3.43
CA HIS A 77 18.46 10.08 4.15
C HIS A 77 17.02 10.52 3.86
N SER A 78 16.53 10.32 2.64
CA SER A 78 15.18 10.70 2.22
C SER A 78 14.17 9.53 2.16
N GLY A 79 14.66 8.30 2.30
CA GLY A 79 13.93 7.08 2.00
C GLY A 79 13.97 6.73 0.51
N TYR A 80 13.43 5.56 0.19
CA TYR A 80 13.36 5.01 -1.16
C TYR A 80 11.92 5.04 -1.67
N HIS A 81 11.72 5.62 -2.85
CA HIS A 81 10.49 5.53 -3.62
C HIS A 81 10.49 4.25 -4.45
N VAL A 82 9.50 3.40 -4.24
CA VAL A 82 9.38 2.09 -4.87
C VAL A 82 8.12 2.08 -5.72
N SER A 83 8.26 1.70 -6.98
CA SER A 83 7.12 1.45 -7.89
C SER A 83 7.03 -0.05 -8.16
N MET A 84 5.86 -0.61 -7.92
CA MET A 84 5.55 -2.03 -8.14
C MET A 84 4.37 -2.19 -9.08
N VAL A 85 4.47 -3.13 -10.02
CA VAL A 85 3.36 -3.55 -10.89
C VAL A 85 2.80 -4.87 -10.40
N PHE A 86 1.47 -4.97 -10.27
CA PHE A 86 0.81 -6.20 -9.87
C PHE A 86 0.79 -7.22 -11.03
N THR A 87 1.14 -8.47 -10.75
CA THR A 87 1.25 -9.53 -11.75
C THR A 87 0.05 -10.48 -11.76
N SER A 88 -0.68 -10.59 -10.65
CA SER A 88 -1.82 -11.49 -10.49
C SER A 88 -2.95 -10.86 -9.68
N LEU A 89 -3.80 -10.08 -10.36
CA LEU A 89 -5.04 -9.56 -9.76
C LEU A 89 -6.25 -10.37 -10.20
N SER A 90 -6.96 -10.94 -9.22
CA SER A 90 -8.31 -11.45 -9.47
C SER A 90 -9.26 -10.28 -9.77
N ARG A 91 -10.39 -10.54 -10.44
CA ARG A 91 -11.41 -9.50 -10.69
C ARG A 91 -11.92 -8.86 -9.39
N SER A 92 -12.07 -9.66 -8.32
CA SER A 92 -12.48 -9.17 -7.01
C SER A 92 -11.41 -8.31 -6.35
N ALA A 93 -10.12 -8.69 -6.46
CA ALA A 93 -9.01 -7.86 -5.98
C ALA A 93 -8.92 -6.54 -6.76
N GLN A 94 -9.09 -6.59 -8.08
CA GLN A 94 -9.09 -5.40 -8.93
C GLN A 94 -10.24 -4.44 -8.59
N ALA A 95 -11.45 -4.95 -8.35
CA ALA A 95 -12.59 -4.12 -7.94
C ALA A 95 -12.35 -3.44 -6.59
N ARG A 96 -11.76 -4.16 -5.62
CA ARG A 96 -11.40 -3.58 -4.32
C ARG A 96 -10.26 -2.57 -4.41
N LEU A 97 -9.25 -2.84 -5.24
CA LEU A 97 -8.18 -1.89 -5.55
C LEU A 97 -8.73 -0.62 -6.20
N ALA A 98 -9.69 -0.74 -7.11
CA ALA A 98 -10.34 0.41 -7.72
C ALA A 98 -11.11 1.24 -6.69
N ALA A 99 -11.81 0.59 -5.74
CA ALA A 99 -12.47 1.28 -4.63
C ALA A 99 -11.46 2.00 -3.72
N LEU A 100 -10.30 1.38 -3.44
CA LEU A 100 -9.20 2.00 -2.69
C LEU A 100 -8.61 3.22 -3.41
N ALA A 101 -8.41 3.13 -4.73
CA ALA A 101 -7.88 4.22 -5.54
C ALA A 101 -8.86 5.38 -5.74
N GLN A 102 -10.17 5.14 -5.57
CA GLN A 102 -11.24 6.13 -5.70
C GLN A 102 -11.68 6.74 -4.37
N SER A 103 -11.22 6.21 -3.24
CA SER A 103 -11.50 6.82 -1.93
C SER A 103 -10.82 8.18 -1.90
N PRO A 104 -11.57 9.31 -1.88
CA PRO A 104 -10.95 10.58 -1.65
C PRO A 104 -10.35 10.52 -0.24
N LEU A 105 -9.05 10.75 -0.17
CA LEU A 105 -8.33 11.07 1.06
C LEU A 105 -9.13 12.18 1.75
N ALA A 106 -9.82 11.85 2.84
CA ALA A 106 -10.65 12.79 3.61
C ALA A 106 -9.94 13.19 4.89
#